data_AF-A0A0D6AWR4-F1
#
_entry.id   AF-A0A0D6AWR4-F1
#
_cell.length_a   1.000
_cell.length_b   1.000
_cell.length_c   1.000
_cell.angle_alpha   90.00
_cell.angle_beta   90.00
_cell.angle_gamma   90.00
#
_symmetry.space_group_name_H-M   'P 1'
#
loop_
_entity.id
_entity.type
_entity.pdbx_description
1 polymer ?
#
loop_
_entity_poly.entity_id
_entity_poly.type
_entity_poly.pdbx_seq_one_letter_code
_entity_poly.pdbx_strand_id
1 'polypeptide(L)'
;MSGAGKDSAPAAMRALTIGLRGEVFALPAETVSEILDMGPVTEVPNARAFVNGVINVRGKVVPLADLRVMFGMERMPPRCRYPHRRDRNRPRWGTDPGRDHRRQGA
;
A
#
# COMPACT_ATOMS: atom_id res chain seq x y z
N MET A 1 -11.29 -54.24 14.57
CA MET A 1 -11.06 -54.20 13.10
C MET A 1 -10.93 -52.73 12.70
N SER A 2 -9.78 -52.38 12.13
CA SER A 2 -9.41 -51.18 11.35
C SER A 2 -10.17 -49.87 11.66
N GLY A 3 -9.56 -48.81 12.18
CA GLY A 3 -8.29 -48.27 11.72
C GLY A 3 -8.46 -47.65 10.33
N ALA A 4 -8.91 -46.39 10.30
CA ALA A 4 -8.70 -45.45 9.21
C ALA A 4 -8.84 -44.03 9.78
N GLY A 5 -7.87 -43.64 10.61
CA GLY A 5 -7.58 -42.23 10.84
C GLY A 5 -7.25 -41.64 9.47
N LYS A 6 -8.16 -40.80 8.97
CA LYS A 6 -7.90 -40.03 7.76
C LYS A 6 -6.91 -38.97 8.21
N ASP A 7 -5.62 -39.30 8.12
CA ASP A 7 -4.55 -38.32 8.08
C ASP A 7 -4.77 -37.53 6.79
N SER A 8 -5.71 -36.57 6.85
CA SER A 8 -5.93 -35.65 5.76
C SER A 8 -4.67 -34.81 5.70
N ALA A 9 -3.78 -35.14 4.77
CA ALA A 9 -2.72 -34.26 4.33
C ALA A 9 -3.31 -32.84 4.23
N PRO A 10 -2.61 -31.80 4.74
CA PRO A 10 -3.15 -30.45 4.74
C PRO A 10 -3.62 -30.13 3.33
N ALA A 11 -4.92 -29.85 3.19
CA ALA A 11 -5.50 -29.49 1.90
C ALA A 11 -4.66 -28.36 1.31
N ALA A 12 -4.17 -28.53 0.08
CA ALA A 12 -3.28 -27.56 -0.54
C ALA A 12 -3.96 -26.18 -0.55
N MET A 13 -3.49 -25.26 0.29
CA MET A 13 -4.04 -23.91 0.41
C MET A 13 -3.51 -23.06 -0.74
N ARG A 14 -4.42 -22.46 -1.51
CA ARG A 14 -4.06 -21.50 -2.56
C ARG A 14 -3.76 -20.17 -1.89
N ALA A 15 -2.65 -19.53 -2.26
CA ALA A 15 -2.24 -18.27 -1.64
C ALA A 15 -1.81 -17.25 -2.70
N LEU A 16 -2.14 -15.99 -2.44
CA LEU A 16 -1.53 -14.84 -3.10
C LEU A 16 -0.33 -14.39 -2.28
N THR A 17 0.84 -14.28 -2.91
CA THR A 17 2.05 -13.77 -2.26
C THR A 17 2.28 -12.31 -2.61
N ILE A 18 2.65 -11.51 -1.61
CA ILE A 18 3.00 -10.09 -1.77
C ILE A 18 4.36 -9.82 -1.15
N GLY A 19 5.16 -8.99 -1.83
CA GLY A 19 6.47 -8.55 -1.35
C GLY A 19 6.38 -7.22 -0.63
N LEU A 20 6.93 -7.14 0.58
CA LEU A 20 7.01 -5.91 1.38
C LEU A 20 8.41 -5.76 1.97
N ARG A 21 9.18 -4.76 1.51
CA ARG A 21 10.52 -4.43 2.04
C ARG A 21 11.51 -5.61 2.12
N GLY A 22 11.42 -6.55 1.18
CA GLY A 22 12.30 -7.73 1.12
C GLY A 22 11.73 -8.97 1.82
N GLU A 23 10.60 -8.82 2.51
CA GLU A 23 9.84 -9.93 3.06
C GLU A 23 8.70 -10.36 2.12
N VAL A 24 8.29 -11.62 2.22
CA VAL A 24 7.18 -12.19 1.46
C VAL A 24 6.08 -12.60 2.42
N PHE A 25 4.89 -12.06 2.19
CA PHE A 25 3.67 -12.39 2.92
C PHE A 25 2.75 -13.21 2.01
N ALA A 26 1.89 -14.02 2.62
CA ALA A 26 0.91 -14.83 1.91
C ALA A 26 -0.49 -14.60 2.48
N LEU A 27 -1.47 -14.45 1.59
CA LEU A 27 -2.90 -14.34 1.92
C LEU A 27 -3.63 -15.52 1.29
N PRO A 28 -4.63 -16.14 1.95
CA PRO A 28 -5.47 -17.15 1.29
C PRO A 28 -6.12 -16.55 0.05
N ALA A 29 -5.99 -17.21 -1.08
CA ALA A 29 -6.44 -16.68 -2.36
C ALA A 29 -7.95 -16.42 -2.39
N GLU A 30 -8.72 -17.16 -1.60
CA GLU A 30 -10.17 -17.05 -1.45
C GLU A 30 -10.60 -15.74 -0.77
N THR A 31 -9.69 -15.10 -0.03
CA THR A 31 -9.96 -13.82 0.66
C THR A 31 -9.70 -12.60 -0.24
N VAL A 32 -9.01 -12.80 -1.36
CA VAL A 32 -8.62 -11.72 -2.28
C VAL A 32 -9.75 -11.51 -3.30
N SER A 33 -10.36 -10.33 -3.27
CA SER A 33 -11.44 -10.00 -4.22
C SER A 33 -10.90 -9.70 -5.61
N GLU A 34 -9.85 -8.88 -5.72
CA GLU A 34 -9.20 -8.51 -6.99
C GLU A 34 -7.81 -7.91 -6.72
N ILE A 35 -6.97 -7.90 -7.75
CA ILE A 35 -5.66 -7.21 -7.76
C ILE A 35 -5.82 -6.01 -8.68
N LEU A 36 -5.57 -4.82 -8.17
CA LEU A 36 -5.76 -3.56 -8.88
C LEU A 36 -4.44 -2.78 -8.95
N ASP A 37 -4.26 -2.05 -10.05
CA ASP A 37 -3.24 -1.02 -10.12
C ASP A 37 -3.60 0.16 -9.20
N MET A 38 -2.57 0.83 -8.69
CA MET A 38 -2.75 1.99 -7.82
C MET A 38 -3.39 3.16 -8.56
N GLY A 39 -4.64 3.46 -8.22
CA GLY A 39 -5.38 4.62 -8.74
C GLY A 39 -5.29 5.87 -7.86
N PRO A 40 -6.09 6.90 -8.17
CA PRO A 40 -6.20 8.10 -7.35
C PRO A 40 -6.71 7.77 -5.94
N VAL A 41 -6.01 8.27 -4.92
CA VAL A 41 -6.38 8.13 -3.50
C VAL A 41 -6.97 9.46 -3.02
N THR A 42 -8.11 9.40 -2.35
CA THR A 42 -8.69 10.53 -1.63
C THR A 42 -8.26 10.44 -0.18
N GLU A 43 -7.50 11.42 0.29
CA GLU A 43 -7.05 11.47 1.70
C GLU A 43 -8.24 11.69 2.64
N VAL A 44 -8.22 11.01 3.79
CA VAL A 44 -9.24 11.16 4.84
C VAL A 44 -8.64 11.94 6.01
N PRO A 45 -9.14 13.15 6.32
CA PRO A 45 -8.66 13.93 7.45
C PRO A 45 -8.82 13.17 8.78
N ASN A 46 -7.84 13.32 9.68
CA ASN A 46 -7.84 12.71 11.02
C ASN A 46 -7.91 11.17 11.04
N ALA A 47 -7.65 10.50 9.92
CA ALA A 47 -7.61 9.04 9.87
C ALA A 47 -6.34 8.49 10.52
N ARG A 48 -6.37 7.20 10.90
CA ARG A 48 -5.20 6.50 11.44
C ARG A 48 -4.12 6.45 10.36
N ALA A 49 -2.85 6.55 10.74
CA ALA A 49 -1.73 6.63 9.78
C ALA A 49 -1.69 5.49 8.75
N PHE A 50 -2.13 4.28 9.14
CA PHE A 50 -2.19 3.13 8.23
C PHE A 50 -3.45 3.09 7.36
N VAL A 51 -4.49 3.89 7.63
CA VAL A 51 -5.68 4.07 6.76
C VAL A 51 -5.73 5.53 6.36
N ASN A 52 -4.84 5.95 5.47
CA ASN A 52 -4.65 7.36 5.13
C ASN A 52 -5.62 7.88 4.04
N GLY A 53 -6.46 7.02 3.48
CA GLY A 53 -7.34 7.43 2.41
C GLY A 53 -8.37 6.38 2.00
N VAL A 54 -9.14 6.73 0.98
CA VAL A 54 -10.10 5.87 0.30
C VAL A 54 -9.82 5.88 -1.21
N ILE A 55 -10.18 4.80 -1.88
CA ILE A 55 -10.14 4.67 -3.34
C ILE A 55 -11.54 4.32 -3.86
N ASN A 56 -11.80 4.65 -5.12
CA ASN A 56 -13.03 4.25 -5.79
C ASN A 56 -12.79 2.99 -6.63
N VAL A 57 -13.47 1.91 -6.29
CA VAL A 57 -13.44 0.64 -7.01
C VAL A 57 -14.83 0.41 -7.62
N ARG A 58 -14.97 0.65 -8.93
CA ARG A 58 -16.23 0.47 -9.69
C ARG A 58 -17.45 1.16 -9.04
N GLY A 59 -17.27 2.37 -8.53
CA GLY A 59 -18.32 3.15 -7.86
C GLY A 59 -18.45 2.88 -6.36
N LYS A 60 -17.70 1.92 -5.80
CA LYS A 60 -17.65 1.63 -4.37
C LYS A 60 -16.47 2.34 -3.72
N VAL A 61 -16.74 3.08 -2.64
CA VAL A 61 -15.69 3.70 -1.83
C VAL A 61 -15.09 2.64 -0.91
N VAL A 62 -13.80 2.36 -1.07
CA VAL A 62 -13.07 1.32 -0.33
C VAL A 62 -11.92 1.97 0.45
N PRO A 63 -11.76 1.67 1.75
CA PRO A 63 -10.63 2.18 2.54
C PRO A 63 -9.31 1.62 2.03
N LEU A 64 -8.28 2.47 1.96
CA LEU A 64 -6.93 2.09 1.58
C LEU A 64 -6.04 1.96 2.82
N ALA A 65 -5.58 0.74 3.10
CA ALA A 65 -4.64 0.47 4.16
C ALA A 65 -3.19 0.35 3.65
N ASP A 66 -2.26 1.10 4.24
CA ASP A 66 -0.82 0.98 3.99
C ASP A 66 -0.21 -0.08 4.91
N LEU A 67 0.04 -1.27 4.36
CA LEU A 67 0.61 -2.40 5.10
C LEU A 67 2.00 -2.11 5.66
N ARG A 68 2.79 -1.23 5.02
CA ARG A 68 4.10 -0.85 5.56
C ARG A 68 3.92 -0.16 6.90
N VAL A 69 3.04 0.83 6.95
CA VAL A 69 2.73 1.56 8.19
C VAL A 69 2.10 0.63 9.23
N MET A 70 1.21 -0.27 8.80
CA MET A 70 0.57 -1.23 9.70
C MET A 70 1.59 -2.17 10.37
N PHE A 71 2.63 -2.59 9.65
CA PHE A 71 3.70 -3.44 10.18
C PHE A 71 4.88 -2.66 10.76
N GLY A 72 4.74 -1.35 10.99
CA GLY A 72 5.80 -0.51 11.57
C GLY A 72 7.01 -0.25 10.66
N MET A 73 6.87 -0.53 9.36
CA MET A 73 7.89 -0.28 8.35
C MET A 73 7.84 1.17 7.83
N GLU A 74 8.96 1.62 7.27
CA GLU A 74 9.02 2.92 6.61
C GLU A 74 8.05 3.01 5.43
N ARG A 75 7.17 4.02 5.49
CA ARG A 75 6.23 4.31 4.40
C ARG A 75 7.01 4.57 3.12
N MET A 76 6.66 3.84 2.07
CA MET A 76 7.23 4.15 0.77
C MET A 76 6.44 5.30 0.14
N PRO A 77 7.10 6.30 -0.47
CA PRO A 77 6.39 7.25 -1.31
C PRO A 77 5.62 6.49 -2.41
N PRO A 78 4.39 6.92 -2.75
CA PRO A 78 3.60 6.23 -3.76
C PRO A 78 4.42 6.07 -5.04
N ARG A 79 4.60 4.82 -5.49
CA ARG A 79 5.22 4.48 -6.78
C ARG A 79 4.22 4.74 -7.90
N CYS A 80 3.75 5.96 -7.97
CA CYS A 80 3.05 6.53 -9.10
C CYS A 80 3.30 8.02 -8.94
N ARG A 81 4.12 8.58 -9.83
CA ARG A 81 4.34 10.02 -9.88
C ARG A 81 2.99 10.65 -10.21
N TYR A 82 2.25 11.08 -9.20
CA TYR A 82 0.94 11.69 -9.35
C TYR A 82 1.09 12.89 -10.29
N PRO A 83 0.64 12.84 -11.56
CA PRO A 83 0.61 14.02 -12.39
C PRO A 83 -0.55 14.83 -11.87
N HIS A 84 -0.22 15.79 -11.01
CA HIS A 84 -1.00 16.95 -10.63
C HIS A 84 -2.43 17.03 -11.21
N ARG A 85 -3.44 16.52 -10.48
CA ARG A 85 -4.71 17.25 -10.48
C ARG A 85 -4.40 18.60 -9.84
N ARG A 86 -4.61 19.68 -10.60
CA ARG A 86 -4.43 21.07 -10.15
C ARG A 86 -5.22 21.29 -8.87
N ASP A 87 -4.56 21.12 -7.73
CA ASP A 87 -5.00 21.66 -6.47
C ASP A 87 -4.82 23.18 -6.56
N ARG A 88 -5.94 23.88 -6.69
CA ARG A 88 -5.98 25.34 -6.80
C ARG A 88 -5.63 26.02 -5.47
N ASN A 89 -5.50 25.26 -4.37
CA ASN A 89 -5.36 25.77 -3.02
C ASN A 89 -4.09 25.30 -2.29
N ARG A 90 -3.10 24.75 -3.01
CA ARG A 90 -1.82 24.36 -2.41
C ARG A 90 -0.92 25.59 -2.24
N PRO A 91 -0.34 25.86 -1.04
CA PRO A 91 0.72 26.85 -0.92
C PRO A 91 1.89 26.42 -1.79
N ARG A 92 2.46 27.37 -2.54
CA ARG A 92 3.69 27.18 -3.33
C ARG A 92 4.85 27.01 -2.36
N TRP A 93 4.96 25.84 -1.74
CA TRP A 93 6.14 25.49 -0.95
C TRP A 93 7.32 25.40 -1.90
N GLY A 94 8.14 26.44 -1.85
CA GLY A 94 9.39 26.54 -2.55
C GLY A 94 10.35 25.45 -2.12
N THR A 95 11.25 25.14 -3.06
CA THR A 95 12.57 24.54 -2.85
C THR A 95 12.61 23.25 -2.04
N ASP A 96 12.80 22.17 -2.81
CA ASP A 96 13.46 20.92 -2.43
C ASP A 96 14.51 21.12 -1.31
N PRO A 97 14.35 20.49 -0.12
CA PRO A 97 15.30 20.62 0.98
C PRO A 97 16.63 19.87 0.74
N GLY A 98 16.87 19.36 -0.48
CA GLY A 98 18.12 18.68 -0.86
C GLY A 98 19.14 19.51 -1.65
N ARG A 99 18.88 20.79 -1.97
CA ARG A 99 19.82 21.62 -2.75
C ARG A 99 20.56 22.62 -1.85
N ASP A 100 21.54 22.12 -1.09
CA ASP A 100 22.55 22.96 -0.43
C ASP A 100 23.43 23.64 -1.49
N HIS A 101 23.33 24.96 -1.56
CA HIS A 101 24.22 25.83 -2.31
C HIS A 101 25.51 26.05 -1.52
N ARG A 102 26.38 25.03 -1.47
CA ARG A 102 27.75 25.26 -1.03
C ARG A 102 28.59 25.81 -2.18
N ARG A 103 28.73 27.14 -2.16
CA ARG A 103 29.81 27.93 -2.76
C ARG A 103 31.16 27.21 -2.64
N GLN A 104 31.88 27.08 -3.76
CA GLN A 104 33.31 27.43 -3.97
C GLN A 104 33.42 27.68 -5.49
N GLY A 105 33.84 28.83 -6.05
CA GLY A 105 34.77 29.82 -5.52
C GLY A 105 36.20 29.48 -5.92
N ALA A 106 36.51 29.45 -7.22
CA ALA A 106 37.80 29.77 -7.85
C ALA A 106 37.61 29.76 -9.38
#